data_AF-A0AAU3SHQ4-F1
#
_entry.id   AF-A0AAU3SHQ4-F1
#
_cell.length_a   1.000
_cell.length_b   1.000
_cell.length_c   1.000
_cell.angle_alpha   90.00
_cell.angle_beta   90.00
_cell.angle_gamma   90.00
#
_symmetry.space_group_name_H-M   'P 1'
#
loop_
_entity.id
_entity.type
_entity.pdbx_description
1 polymer ?
#
loop_
_entity_poly.entity_id
_entity_poly.type
_entity_poly.pdbx_seq_one_letter_code
_entity_poly.pdbx_strand_id
1 'polypeptide(L)'
;MSADMWSYGPGSSYTPGTRLIGFKVEASDGHIGKVDEHTEDVGASYVVVDTGPWIFGKHVLIPAGTIVRVDANDEKIHINLTKDQIKDSPEYDKDKHRGDADYRSRLGQYYGSDHS
;
A
#
# COMPACT_ATOMS: atom_id res chain seq x y z
N MET A 1 15.57 6.61 -13.14
CA MET A 1 15.66 6.08 -11.76
C MET A 1 14.38 5.33 -11.51
N SER A 2 14.41 4.00 -11.61
CA SER A 2 13.25 3.15 -11.33
C SER A 2 12.95 3.28 -9.85
N ALA A 3 11.79 3.87 -9.51
CA ALA A 3 11.31 3.80 -8.14
C ALA A 3 11.14 2.31 -7.80
N ASP A 4 11.89 1.83 -6.80
CA ASP A 4 11.72 0.48 -6.30
C ASP A 4 10.30 0.35 -5.75
N MET A 5 9.44 -0.39 -6.44
CA MET A 5 8.04 -0.57 -6.11
C MET A 5 7.79 -1.03 -4.66
N TRP A 6 8.77 -1.70 -4.06
CA TRP A 6 8.73 -2.23 -2.70
C TRP A 6 9.49 -1.38 -1.68
N SER A 7 9.85 -0.15 -2.04
CA SER A 7 10.58 0.78 -1.17
C SER A 7 9.90 2.14 -1.19
N TYR A 8 9.89 2.82 -0.05
CA TYR A 8 9.42 4.19 0.02
C TYR A 8 10.26 5.09 -0.87
N GLY A 9 9.61 5.82 -1.78
CA GLY A 9 10.29 6.80 -2.63
C GLY A 9 10.87 7.96 -1.81
N PRO A 10 11.94 8.64 -2.29
CA PRO A 10 12.55 9.76 -1.58
C PRO A 10 11.60 10.95 -1.34
N GLY A 11 10.52 11.05 -2.12
CA GLY A 11 9.48 12.07 -1.98
C GLY A 11 8.38 11.72 -0.97
N SER A 12 8.34 10.50 -0.44
CA SER A 12 7.25 10.04 0.44
C SER A 12 7.22 10.69 1.82
N SER A 13 8.28 11.38 2.22
CA SER A 13 8.45 11.91 3.59
C SER A 13 8.37 10.84 4.69
N TYR A 14 8.44 9.55 4.33
CA TYR A 14 8.42 8.46 5.28
C TYR A 14 9.72 8.42 6.10
N THR A 15 9.58 8.25 7.42
CA THR A 15 10.71 8.05 8.32
C THR A 15 10.72 6.61 8.82
N PRO A 16 11.82 5.84 8.63
CA PRO A 16 11.93 4.48 9.15
C PRO A 16 11.66 4.41 10.66
N GLY A 17 10.97 3.37 11.11
CA GLY A 17 10.49 3.19 12.48
C GLY A 17 9.19 3.92 12.81
N THR A 18 8.59 4.64 11.85
CA THR A 18 7.26 5.24 12.04
C THR A 18 6.21 4.15 11.95
N ARG A 19 5.41 4.02 13.03
CA ARG A 19 4.25 3.14 13.06
C ARG A 19 3.12 3.74 12.23
N LEU A 20 2.76 3.08 11.13
CA LEU A 20 1.71 3.54 10.22
C LEU A 20 0.33 2.95 10.52
N ILE A 21 0.25 1.93 11.39
CA ILE A 21 -1.02 1.27 11.74
C ILE A 21 -2.02 2.30 12.28
N GLY A 22 -3.21 2.33 11.69
CA GLY A 22 -4.30 3.26 12.00
C GLY A 22 -4.37 4.47 11.07
N PHE A 23 -3.32 4.75 10.28
CA PHE A 23 -3.30 5.88 9.37
C PHE A 23 -4.37 5.71 8.29
N LYS A 24 -5.03 6.81 7.93
CA LYS A 24 -5.97 6.84 6.81
C LYS A 24 -5.22 6.73 5.50
N VAL A 25 -5.76 5.97 4.56
CA VAL A 25 -5.20 5.85 3.23
C VAL A 25 -6.10 6.58 2.23
N GLU A 26 -5.49 7.51 1.52
CA GLU A 26 -6.10 8.37 0.52
C GLU A 26 -5.55 7.97 -0.85
N ALA A 27 -6.42 7.43 -1.69
CA ALA A 27 -6.18 7.28 -3.13
C ALA A 27 -6.19 8.66 -3.82
N SER A 28 -5.76 8.71 -5.07
CA SER A 28 -5.73 9.96 -5.86
C SER A 28 -7.12 10.58 -6.07
N ASP A 29 -8.17 9.77 -5.97
CA ASP A 29 -9.59 10.10 -6.12
C ASP A 29 -10.40 9.94 -4.82
N GLY A 30 -9.73 9.70 -3.68
CA GLY A 30 -10.31 9.86 -2.35
C GLY A 30 -10.02 8.72 -1.35
N HIS A 31 -10.69 8.78 -0.20
CA HIS A 31 -10.45 7.86 0.90
C HIS A 31 -10.81 6.40 0.57
N ILE A 32 -9.94 5.49 0.97
CA ILE A 32 -10.10 4.03 0.76
C ILE A 32 -10.13 3.20 2.03
N GLY A 33 -9.69 3.71 3.17
CA GLY A 33 -9.65 2.93 4.40
C GLY A 33 -8.48 3.31 5.29
N LYS A 34 -8.00 2.35 6.07
CA LYS A 34 -6.91 2.58 7.03
C LYS A 34 -5.86 1.49 6.97
N VAL A 35 -4.62 1.85 7.31
CA VAL A 35 -3.55 0.87 7.47
C VAL A 35 -3.88 -0.01 8.67
N ASP A 36 -3.89 -1.30 8.42
CA ASP A 36 -4.13 -2.31 9.42
C ASP A 36 -2.82 -3.07 9.74
N GLU A 37 -1.94 -3.28 8.76
CA GLU A 37 -0.57 -3.77 8.95
C GLU A 37 0.43 -3.06 8.04
N HIS A 38 1.72 -3.04 8.41
CA HIS A 38 2.80 -2.63 7.51
C HIS A 38 4.08 -3.41 7.79
N THR A 39 4.95 -3.49 6.78
CA THR A 39 6.34 -3.95 6.94
C THR A 39 7.33 -2.91 6.44
N GLU A 40 8.52 -2.94 7.02
CA GLU A 40 9.67 -2.10 6.67
C GLU A 40 10.85 -2.95 6.16
N ASP A 41 10.58 -4.18 5.70
CA ASP A 41 11.61 -5.07 5.15
C ASP A 41 12.30 -4.42 3.94
N VAL A 42 13.64 -4.38 3.96
CA VAL A 42 14.44 -3.73 2.91
C VAL A 42 14.16 -4.39 1.56
N GLY A 43 13.61 -3.62 0.61
CA GLY A 43 13.23 -4.09 -0.72
C GLY A 43 11.95 -4.92 -0.77
N ALA A 44 11.16 -4.91 0.31
CA ALA A 44 9.95 -5.68 0.50
C ALA A 44 8.88 -4.94 1.31
N SER A 45 8.98 -3.61 1.44
CA SER A 45 8.06 -2.77 2.20
C SER A 45 6.68 -2.69 1.56
N TYR A 46 5.65 -2.89 2.37
CA TYR A 46 4.25 -2.75 1.97
C TYR A 46 3.37 -2.34 3.16
N VAL A 47 2.18 -1.85 2.84
CA VAL A 47 1.10 -1.61 3.80
C VAL A 47 -0.11 -2.47 3.43
N VAL A 48 -0.79 -3.00 4.42
CA VAL A 48 -2.08 -3.68 4.28
C VAL A 48 -3.14 -2.70 4.73
N VAL A 49 -4.12 -2.46 3.86
CA VAL A 49 -5.21 -1.51 4.09
C VAL A 49 -6.48 -2.29 4.33
N ASP A 50 -7.11 -2.06 5.48
CA ASP A 50 -8.49 -2.41 5.73
C ASP A 50 -9.38 -1.37 5.05
N THR A 51 -10.09 -1.79 4.01
CA THR A 51 -11.01 -0.91 3.28
C THR A 51 -12.35 -0.71 3.99
N GLY A 52 -12.59 -1.44 5.09
CA GLY A 52 -13.81 -1.36 5.86
C GLY A 52 -15.04 -1.63 4.98
N PRO A 53 -16.17 -0.93 5.18
CA PRO A 53 -17.39 -1.19 4.40
C PRO A 53 -17.21 -0.98 2.88
N TRP A 54 -16.18 -0.23 2.48
CA TRP A 54 -15.84 -0.01 1.10
C TRP A 54 -15.20 -1.29 0.53
N ILE A 55 -15.69 -1.76 -0.63
CA ILE A 55 -15.37 -3.07 -1.25
C ILE A 55 -15.58 -4.33 -0.38
N PHE A 56 -16.52 -4.31 0.56
CA PHE A 56 -16.92 -5.45 1.42
C PHE A 56 -15.90 -5.89 2.47
N GLY A 57 -15.11 -4.98 3.06
CA GLY A 57 -14.22 -5.31 4.18
C GLY A 57 -12.97 -6.05 3.79
N LYS A 58 -12.57 -5.94 2.52
CA LYS A 58 -11.39 -6.62 2.02
C LYS A 58 -10.13 -5.94 2.54
N HIS A 59 -9.09 -6.75 2.73
CA HIS A 59 -7.77 -6.22 2.97
C HIS A 59 -7.02 -6.19 1.64
N VAL A 60 -6.30 -5.10 1.38
CA VAL A 60 -5.53 -4.93 0.15
C VAL A 60 -4.08 -4.65 0.52
N LEU A 61 -3.16 -5.36 -0.12
CA LEU A 61 -1.73 -5.10 0.02
C LEU A 61 -1.30 -4.06 -1.01
N ILE A 62 -0.69 -2.98 -0.51
CA ILE A 62 -0.23 -1.84 -1.29
C ILE A 62 1.31 -1.75 -1.15
N PRO A 63 2.06 -1.80 -2.27
CA PRO A 63 3.52 -1.65 -2.24
C PRO A 63 3.94 -0.25 -1.79
N ALA A 64 5.01 -0.16 -1.00
CA ALA A 64 5.48 1.13 -0.47
C ALA A 64 5.92 2.13 -1.57
N GLY A 65 6.33 1.65 -2.74
CA GLY A 65 6.70 2.51 -3.87
C GLY A 65 5.52 3.24 -4.52
N THR A 66 4.28 2.83 -4.24
CA THR A 66 3.07 3.56 -4.68
C THR A 66 2.71 4.72 -3.75
N ILE A 67 3.30 4.76 -2.54
CA ILE A 67 3.09 5.81 -1.55
C ILE A 67 3.87 7.06 -1.98
N VAL A 68 3.12 8.12 -2.27
CA VAL A 68 3.70 9.41 -2.69
C VAL A 68 3.94 10.36 -1.53
N ARG A 69 3.21 10.20 -0.42
CA ARG A 69 3.35 11.05 0.76
C ARG A 69 2.81 10.38 2.02
N VAL A 70 3.54 10.49 3.11
CA VAL A 70 3.11 10.14 4.47
C VAL A 70 3.01 11.43 5.27
N ASP A 71 1.80 11.74 5.73
CA ASP A 71 1.53 12.86 6.62
C ASP A 71 1.36 12.36 8.04
N ALA A 72 2.43 12.42 8.83
CA ALA A 72 2.43 11.96 10.20
C ALA A 72 1.64 12.86 11.16
N ASN A 73 1.39 14.13 10.79
CA ASN A 73 0.62 15.04 11.65
C ASN A 73 -0.88 14.74 11.58
N ASP A 74 -1.35 14.42 10.37
CA ASP A 74 -2.75 14.12 10.08
C ASP A 74 -3.08 12.62 10.13
N GLU A 75 -2.07 11.78 10.37
CA GLU A 75 -2.13 10.31 10.31
C GLU A 75 -2.71 9.83 8.96
N LYS A 76 -2.15 10.32 7.84
CA LYS A 76 -2.58 10.01 6.48
C LYS A 76 -1.45 9.50 5.60
N ILE A 77 -1.79 8.58 4.70
CA ILE A 77 -0.93 8.10 3.63
C ILE A 77 -1.63 8.39 2.30
N HIS A 78 -0.91 9.06 1.41
CA HIS A 78 -1.36 9.31 0.05
C HIS A 78 -0.66 8.35 -0.90
N ILE A 79 -1.44 7.68 -1.74
CA ILE A 79 -0.97 6.76 -2.77
C ILE A 79 -1.28 7.31 -4.16
N ASN A 80 -0.44 6.98 -5.14
CA ASN A 80 -0.70 7.30 -6.55
C ASN A 80 -1.51 6.19 -7.24
N LEU A 81 -2.56 5.71 -6.58
CA LEU A 81 -3.49 4.73 -7.11
C LEU A 81 -4.90 5.28 -6.97
N THR A 82 -5.79 4.86 -7.86
CA THR A 82 -7.22 5.18 -7.82
C THR A 82 -8.00 4.15 -7.01
N LYS A 83 -9.19 4.53 -6.58
CA LYS A 83 -10.15 3.63 -5.91
C LYS A 83 -10.48 2.40 -6.74
N ASP A 84 -10.60 2.54 -8.06
CA ASP A 84 -10.89 1.42 -8.95
C ASP A 84 -9.69 0.46 -9.07
N GLN A 85 -8.45 0.95 -9.14
CA GLN A 85 -7.25 0.09 -9.09
C GLN A 85 -7.15 -0.69 -7.76
N ILE A 86 -7.54 -0.07 -6.64
CA ILE A 86 -7.57 -0.78 -5.34
C ILE A 86 -8.67 -1.83 -5.31
N LYS A 87 -9.83 -1.54 -5.91
CA LYS A 87 -10.95 -2.48 -5.99
C LYS A 87 -10.64 -3.71 -6.86
N ASP A 88 -9.91 -3.51 -7.96
CA ASP A 88 -9.51 -4.58 -8.88
C ASP A 88 -8.23 -5.31 -8.41
N SER A 89 -7.61 -4.84 -7.32
CA SER A 89 -6.44 -5.47 -6.73
C SER A 89 -6.77 -6.84 -6.14
N PRO A 90 -5.85 -7.82 -6.23
CA PRO A 90 -5.99 -9.08 -5.51
C PRO A 90 -6.24 -8.90 -4.01
N GLU A 91 -7.21 -9.64 -3.49
CA GLU A 91 -7.54 -9.64 -2.06
C GLU A 91 -6.40 -10.23 -1.24
N TYR A 92 -5.97 -9.50 -0.22
CA TYR A 92 -4.97 -9.93 0.73
C TYR A 92 -5.60 -10.71 1.90
N ASP A 93 -5.56 -12.03 1.80
CA ASP A 93 -5.79 -12.93 2.94
C ASP A 93 -4.52 -13.01 3.83
N LYS A 94 -4.63 -12.51 5.07
CA LYS A 94 -3.51 -12.47 6.03
C LYS A 94 -2.99 -13.84 6.44
N ASP A 95 -3.88 -14.83 6.54
CA ASP A 95 -3.51 -16.18 6.97
C ASP A 95 -2.77 -16.94 5.87
N LYS A 96 -3.02 -16.57 4.60
CA LYS A 96 -2.44 -17.26 3.43
C LYS A 96 -1.25 -16.54 2.81
N HIS A 97 -1.27 -15.20 2.74
CA HIS A 97 -0.33 -14.45 1.93
C HIS A 97 0.78 -13.75 2.73
N ARG A 98 0.75 -13.83 4.06
CA ARG A 98 1.79 -13.24 4.90
C ARG A 98 3.14 -13.92 4.63
N GLY A 99 4.08 -13.17 4.06
CA GLY A 99 5.40 -13.69 3.68
C GLY A 99 5.41 -14.51 2.38
N ASP A 100 4.31 -14.53 1.63
CA ASP A 100 4.23 -15.22 0.33
C ASP A 100 4.92 -14.39 -0.77
N ALA A 101 6.07 -14.87 -1.22
CA ALA A 101 6.87 -14.23 -2.26
C ALA A 101 6.21 -14.30 -3.64
N ASP A 102 5.43 -15.36 -3.94
CA ASP A 102 4.74 -15.52 -5.22
C ASP A 102 3.56 -14.56 -5.31
N TYR A 103 2.80 -14.44 -4.22
CA TYR A 103 1.74 -13.43 -4.10
C TYR A 103 2.30 -12.01 -4.28
N ARG A 104 3.43 -11.72 -3.62
CA ARG A 104 4.12 -10.43 -3.77
C ARG A 104 4.58 -10.19 -5.21
N SER A 105 5.15 -11.19 -5.88
CA SER A 105 5.55 -11.10 -7.29
C SER A 105 4.36 -10.77 -8.20
N ARG A 106 3.22 -11.43 -7.98
CA ARG A 106 1.98 -11.17 -8.71
C ARG A 106 1.46 -9.75 -8.52
N LEU A 107 1.46 -9.25 -7.28
CA LEU A 107 1.11 -7.85 -7.01
C LEU A 107 2.10 -6.88 -7.65
N GLY A 108 3.38 -7.25 -7.67
CA GLY A 108 4.39 -6.45 -8.34
C GLY A 108 4.14 -6.33 -9.84
N GLN A 109 3.67 -7.39 -10.48
CA GLN A 109 3.23 -7.32 -11.87
C GLN A 109 2.00 -6.44 -12.04
N TYR A 110 0.99 -6.60 -11.16
CA TYR A 110 -0.25 -5.82 -11.21
C TYR A 110 -0.01 -4.31 -11.07
N TYR A 111 0.76 -3.87 -10.06
CA TYR A 111 1.05 -2.46 -9.83
C TYR A 111 2.19 -1.91 -10.72
N GLY A 112 3.08 -2.78 -11.19
CA GLY A 112 4.18 -2.41 -12.09
C GLY A 112 3.75 -2.24 -13.55
N SER A 113 2.68 -2.91 -13.99
CA SER A 113 2.17 -2.79 -15.37
C SER A 113 1.46 -1.47 -15.68
N ASP A 114 1.08 -0.69 -14.67
CA ASP A 114 0.32 0.56 -14.84
C ASP A 114 1.20 1.82 -15.05
N HIS A 115 2.52 1.64 -15.25
CA HIS A 115 3.45 2.73 -15.57
C HIS A 115 3.94 2.68 -17.02
N SER A 116 3.03 2.81 -17.99
CA SER A 116 3.37 3.08 -19.40
C SER A 116 3.08 4.52 -19.79
#